data_AF-A0A920EB17-F1
#
_entry.id   AF-A0A920EB17-F1
#
_cell.length_a   1.000
_cell.length_b   1.000
_cell.length_c   1.000
_cell.angle_alpha   90.00
_cell.angle_beta   90.00
_cell.angle_gamma   90.00
#
_symmetry.space_group_name_H-M   'P 1'
#
loop_
_entity.id
_entity.type
_entity.pdbx_description
1 polymer ?
#
loop_
_entity_poly.entity_id
_entity_poly.type
_entity_poly.pdbx_seq_one_letter_code
_entity_poly.pdbx_strand_id
1 'polypeptide(L)'
;MVGYRKQSATASTPKLLYREPEMPFRMIREEFNKEYRSVIIDDPELFEEAKSYLATVAPALADRIEYHDSANEEVALFERFYVEEQLAKALDSKVWLPSGGSLIIEHTEALTVIDVNTGKNVGTSSLEETVYRNNLEAAKEVAHQLRLRDIGGLLSSIS
;
A
#
# COMPACT_ATOMS: atom_id res chain seq x y z
N MET A 1 10.32 24.28 -22.43
CA MET A 1 11.00 23.67 -23.59
C MET A 1 12.31 24.42 -23.87
N VAL A 2 13.27 24.38 -22.92
CA VAL A 2 14.59 25.00 -23.06
C VAL A 2 15.58 24.12 -22.31
N GLY A 3 16.47 23.40 -23.01
CA GLY A 3 17.57 22.65 -22.37
C GLY A 3 18.21 21.49 -23.14
N TYR A 4 17.48 20.78 -24.02
CA TYR A 4 17.93 19.48 -24.55
C TYR A 4 18.78 19.50 -25.83
N ARG A 5 19.48 20.60 -26.16
CA ARG A 5 20.19 20.71 -27.45
C ARG A 5 21.72 20.81 -27.40
N LYS A 6 22.37 20.46 -26.29
CA LYS A 6 23.84 20.40 -26.28
C LYS A 6 24.39 19.21 -25.52
N GLN A 7 24.29 18.03 -26.14
CA GLN A 7 25.29 16.95 -26.07
C GLN A 7 24.92 15.85 -27.08
N SER A 8 24.81 16.21 -28.35
CA SER A 8 24.54 15.28 -29.46
C SER A 8 25.60 15.42 -30.55
N ALA A 9 26.87 15.54 -30.15
CA ALA A 9 27.97 15.64 -31.08
C ALA A 9 29.26 15.11 -30.43
N THR A 10 29.29 13.81 -30.13
CA THR A 10 30.49 12.92 -30.07
C THR A 10 30.24 11.62 -29.28
N ALA A 11 29.20 10.85 -29.61
CA ALA A 11 29.07 9.48 -29.09
C ALA A 11 28.53 8.55 -30.19
N SER A 12 29.36 7.60 -30.60
CA SER A 12 29.14 6.64 -31.70
C SER A 12 28.35 5.40 -31.28
N THR A 13 27.43 5.52 -30.32
CA THR A 13 26.65 4.37 -29.82
C THR A 13 25.26 4.86 -29.41
N PRO A 14 24.16 4.17 -29.79
CA PRO A 14 22.83 4.50 -29.27
C PRO A 14 22.86 4.39 -27.74
N LYS A 15 22.76 5.54 -27.07
CA LYS A 15 22.68 5.62 -25.61
C LYS A 15 21.19 5.66 -25.26
N LEU A 16 20.76 4.81 -24.34
CA LEU A 16 19.40 4.85 -23.80
C LEU A 16 19.20 6.23 -23.13
N LEU A 17 18.47 7.12 -23.80
CA LEU A 17 18.25 8.49 -23.31
C LEU A 17 17.25 8.53 -22.15
N TYR A 18 16.39 7.52 -22.05
CA TYR A 18 15.38 7.39 -21.02
C TYR A 18 14.92 5.92 -20.92
N ARG A 19 15.08 5.30 -19.75
CA ARG A 19 14.39 4.07 -19.39
C ARG A 19 13.20 4.49 -18.53
N GLU A 20 12.03 3.90 -18.77
CA GLU A 20 10.94 4.06 -17.82
C GLU A 20 11.39 3.51 -16.47
N PRO A 21 11.23 4.26 -15.35
CA PRO A 21 11.76 3.80 -14.08
C PRO A 21 11.09 2.49 -13.67
N GLU A 22 11.87 1.58 -13.08
CA GLU A 22 11.33 0.42 -12.36
C GLU A 22 10.28 0.89 -11.34
N MET A 23 9.28 0.04 -11.07
CA MET A 23 8.12 0.35 -10.22
C MET A 23 8.45 1.13 -8.93
N PRO A 24 9.54 0.83 -8.19
CA PRO A 24 9.88 1.56 -6.97
C PRO A 24 10.08 3.07 -7.19
N PHE A 25 10.72 3.47 -8.29
CA PHE A 25 11.00 4.88 -8.56
C PHE A 25 9.74 5.66 -8.97
N ARG A 26 8.79 4.98 -9.61
CA ARG A 26 7.47 5.55 -9.95
C ARG A 26 6.69 5.86 -8.68
N MET A 27 6.62 4.89 -7.77
CA MET A 27 5.99 5.04 -6.46
C MET A 27 6.63 6.19 -5.66
N ILE A 28 7.97 6.24 -5.57
CA ILE A 28 8.62 7.33 -4.83
C ILE A 28 8.29 8.68 -5.46
N ARG A 29 8.25 8.80 -6.79
CA ARG A 29 7.91 10.07 -7.44
C ARG A 29 6.45 10.50 -7.19
N GLU A 30 5.51 9.56 -7.17
CA GLU A 30 4.08 9.83 -7.10
C GLU A 30 3.59 10.03 -5.66
N GLU A 31 4.08 9.21 -4.73
CA GLU A 31 3.61 9.17 -3.35
C GLU A 31 4.51 9.97 -2.39
N PHE A 32 5.81 10.10 -2.67
CA PHE A 32 6.76 10.70 -1.72
C PHE A 32 6.67 12.22 -1.70
N ASN A 33 5.74 12.71 -0.88
CA ASN A 33 5.51 14.13 -0.64
C ASN A 33 6.13 14.58 0.71
N LYS A 34 5.76 15.77 1.19
CA LYS A 34 6.32 16.35 2.43
C LYS A 34 5.90 15.60 3.71
N GLU A 35 4.82 14.82 3.66
CA GLU A 35 4.27 14.08 4.79
C GLU A 35 5.10 12.85 5.16
N TYR A 36 5.83 12.27 4.20
CA TYR A 36 6.66 11.09 4.42
C TYR A 36 8.08 11.46 4.81
N ARG A 37 8.55 11.12 6.01
CA ARG A 37 9.88 11.54 6.51
C ARG A 37 11.04 11.13 5.59
N SER A 38 11.14 9.84 5.28
CA SER A 38 12.25 9.24 4.52
C SER A 38 11.77 7.99 3.78
N VAL A 39 12.57 7.55 2.81
CA VAL A 39 12.45 6.25 2.14
C VAL A 39 13.67 5.43 2.55
N ILE A 40 13.46 4.25 3.11
CA ILE A 40 14.54 3.39 3.58
C ILE A 40 14.62 2.18 2.67
N ILE A 41 15.84 1.87 2.18
CA ILE A 41 16.11 0.79 1.23
C ILE A 41 17.20 -0.09 1.82
N ASP A 42 16.97 -1.40 1.86
CA ASP A 42 17.90 -2.41 2.37
C ASP A 42 18.69 -3.16 1.27
N ASP A 43 18.31 -2.95 0.00
CA ASP A 43 19.08 -3.42 -1.15
C ASP A 43 20.08 -2.35 -1.63
N PRO A 44 21.40 -2.67 -1.67
CA PRO A 44 22.43 -1.69 -1.98
C PRO A 44 22.41 -1.23 -3.44
N GLU A 45 22.04 -2.10 -4.38
CA GLU A 45 21.96 -1.75 -5.81
C GLU A 45 20.80 -0.79 -6.06
N LEU A 46 19.64 -1.08 -5.49
CA LEU A 46 18.43 -0.27 -5.57
C LEU A 46 18.60 1.08 -4.87
N PHE A 47 19.31 1.13 -3.73
CA PHE A 47 19.61 2.39 -3.04
C PHE A 47 20.40 3.35 -3.94
N GLU A 48 21.48 2.86 -4.56
CA GLU A 48 22.31 3.68 -5.45
C GLU A 48 21.54 4.13 -6.70
N GLU A 49 20.74 3.23 -7.29
CA GLU A 49 19.90 3.57 -8.43
C GLU A 49 18.83 4.63 -8.08
N ALA A 50 18.14 4.46 -6.94
CA ALA A 50 17.11 5.40 -6.46
C ALA A 50 17.69 6.78 -6.18
N LYS A 51 18.83 6.82 -5.49
CA LYS A 51 19.51 8.06 -5.12
C LYS A 51 20.01 8.79 -6.36
N SER A 52 20.62 8.09 -7.31
CA SER A 52 21.10 8.67 -8.58
C SER A 52 19.95 9.23 -9.44
N TYR A 53 18.85 8.47 -9.55
CA TYR A 53 17.68 8.89 -10.30
C TYR A 53 17.01 10.13 -9.68
N LEU A 54 16.74 10.10 -8.36
CA LEU A 54 16.12 11.24 -7.69
C LEU A 54 17.04 12.45 -7.58
N ALA A 55 18.35 12.28 -7.49
CA ALA A 55 19.29 13.40 -7.56
C ALA A 55 19.15 14.20 -8.87
N THR A 56 18.70 13.55 -9.94
CA THR A 56 18.49 14.20 -11.24
C THR A 56 17.08 14.79 -11.38
N VAL A 57 16.06 14.08 -10.88
CA VAL A 57 14.64 14.41 -11.11
C VAL A 57 14.03 15.25 -9.98
N ALA A 58 14.38 14.96 -8.73
CA ALA A 58 13.85 15.60 -7.54
C ALA A 58 14.90 15.62 -6.41
N PRO A 59 15.92 16.50 -6.47
CA PRO A 59 17.05 16.50 -5.53
C PRO A 59 16.64 16.58 -4.05
N ALA A 60 15.58 17.34 -3.75
CA ALA A 60 15.04 17.48 -2.39
C ALA A 60 14.51 16.16 -1.79
N LEU A 61 14.17 15.18 -2.63
CA LEU A 61 13.76 13.84 -2.20
C LEU A 61 14.95 12.90 -2.03
N ALA A 62 16.03 13.12 -2.79
CA ALA A 62 17.23 12.27 -2.76
C ALA A 62 17.93 12.31 -1.39
N ASP A 63 17.92 13.47 -0.72
CA ASP A 63 18.48 13.63 0.64
C ASP A 63 17.72 12.84 1.72
N ARG A 64 16.54 12.33 1.39
CA ARG A 64 15.65 11.61 2.30
C ARG A 64 15.64 10.11 2.01
N ILE A 65 16.45 9.64 1.06
CA ILE A 65 16.70 8.21 0.88
C ILE A 65 17.80 7.78 1.84
N GLU A 66 17.48 6.81 2.69
CA GLU A 66 18.38 6.23 3.68
C GLU A 66 18.66 4.76 3.31
N TYR A 67 19.91 4.34 3.46
CA TYR A 67 20.28 2.93 3.30
C TYR A 67 20.21 2.23 4.66
N HIS A 68 19.51 1.10 4.70
CA HIS A 68 19.50 0.20 5.84
C HIS A 68 20.47 -0.94 5.57
N ASP A 69 21.51 -1.06 6.40
CA ASP A 69 22.53 -2.07 6.22
C ASP A 69 22.15 -3.35 6.95
N SER A 70 21.42 -4.23 6.28
CA SER A 70 20.99 -5.51 6.84
C SER A 70 22.13 -6.42 7.31
N ALA A 71 23.38 -6.17 6.89
CA ALA A 71 24.54 -6.95 7.34
C ALA A 71 25.17 -6.42 8.65
N ASN A 72 25.00 -5.13 8.94
CA ASN A 72 25.58 -4.46 10.09
C ASN A 72 24.55 -4.03 11.15
N GLU A 73 23.27 -3.98 10.80
CA GLU A 73 22.19 -3.72 11.75
C GLU A 73 21.73 -5.03 12.43
N GLU A 74 21.54 -4.97 13.75
CA GLU A 74 21.11 -6.14 14.55
C GLU A 74 19.65 -6.55 14.27
N VAL A 75 18.85 -5.63 13.73
CA VAL A 75 17.40 -5.80 13.55
C VAL A 75 17.06 -5.51 12.08
N ALA A 76 16.33 -6.43 11.45
CA ALA A 76 15.90 -6.26 10.06
C ALA A 76 14.97 -5.06 9.88
N LEU A 77 14.98 -4.45 8.68
CA LEU A 77 14.20 -3.25 8.36
C LEU A 77 12.71 -3.40 8.73
N PHE A 78 12.08 -4.50 8.35
CA PHE A 78 10.65 -4.72 8.59
C PHE A 78 10.32 -4.92 10.07
N GLU A 79 11.22 -5.57 10.81
CA GLU A 79 11.07 -5.75 12.25
C GLU A 79 11.20 -4.41 12.99
N ARG A 80 12.18 -3.60 12.62
CA ARG A 80 12.41 -2.26 13.20
C ARG A 80 11.19 -1.35 13.11
N PHE A 81 10.39 -1.48 12.05
CA PHE A 81 9.19 -0.68 11.80
C PHE A 81 7.88 -1.42 12.06
N TYR A 82 7.93 -2.63 12.64
CA TYR A 82 6.76 -3.48 12.90
C TYR A 82 5.87 -3.70 11.65
N VAL A 83 6.49 -3.70 10.46
CA VAL A 83 5.79 -3.83 9.18
C VAL A 83 5.05 -5.15 9.12
N GLU A 84 5.66 -6.23 9.61
CA GLU A 84 5.02 -7.56 9.64
C GLU A 84 3.76 -7.60 10.51
N GLU A 85 3.78 -6.97 11.68
CA GLU A 85 2.61 -6.92 12.56
C GLU A 85 1.50 -6.07 11.94
N GLN A 86 1.86 -4.93 11.35
CA GLN A 86 0.92 -4.07 10.63
C GLN A 86 0.34 -4.77 9.41
N LEU A 87 1.16 -5.51 8.67
CA LEU A 87 0.75 -6.30 7.52
C LEU A 87 -0.16 -7.45 7.96
N ALA A 88 0.18 -8.18 9.01
CA ALA A 88 -0.67 -9.24 9.56
C ALA A 88 -2.02 -8.71 10.04
N LYS A 89 -2.05 -7.53 10.68
CA LYS A 89 -3.29 -6.83 11.05
C LYS A 89 -4.07 -6.34 9.84
N ALA A 90 -3.40 -5.81 8.82
CA ALA A 90 -4.04 -5.36 7.58
C ALA A 90 -4.58 -6.53 6.76
N LEU A 91 -3.94 -7.69 6.84
CA LEU A 91 -4.37 -8.95 6.23
C LEU A 91 -5.35 -9.74 7.12
N ASP A 92 -5.60 -9.32 8.36
CA ASP A 92 -6.60 -9.96 9.21
C ASP A 92 -7.93 -9.90 8.47
N SER A 93 -8.46 -11.07 8.12
CA SER A 93 -9.69 -11.21 7.36
C SER A 93 -10.88 -10.70 8.17
N LYS A 94 -10.77 -10.64 9.50
CA LYS A 94 -11.87 -10.28 10.38
C LYS A 94 -11.89 -8.80 10.75
N VAL A 95 -12.99 -8.12 10.41
CA VAL A 95 -13.25 -6.72 10.79
C VAL A 95 -14.43 -6.69 11.76
N TRP A 96 -14.24 -6.11 12.94
CA TRP A 96 -15.32 -6.01 13.95
C TRP A 96 -16.23 -4.81 13.69
N LEU A 97 -17.53 -5.03 13.79
CA LEU A 97 -18.54 -3.97 13.67
C LEU A 97 -18.89 -3.41 15.06
N PRO A 98 -19.16 -2.10 15.20
CA PRO A 98 -19.58 -1.49 16.47
C PRO A 98 -20.76 -2.18 17.16
N SER A 99 -21.70 -2.78 16.42
CA SER A 99 -22.82 -3.55 16.99
C SER A 99 -22.42 -4.91 17.62
N GLY A 100 -21.16 -5.33 17.47
CA GLY A 100 -20.65 -6.63 17.92
C GLY A 100 -20.72 -7.74 16.86
N GLY A 101 -21.14 -7.42 15.62
CA GLY A 101 -20.97 -8.29 14.45
C GLY A 101 -19.55 -8.25 13.91
N SER A 102 -19.30 -8.97 12.81
CA SER A 102 -18.02 -8.91 12.11
C SER A 102 -18.14 -9.18 10.62
N LEU A 103 -17.29 -8.55 9.82
CA LEU A 103 -17.05 -8.92 8.44
C LEU A 103 -15.90 -9.92 8.38
N ILE A 104 -15.98 -10.89 7.47
CA ILE A 104 -14.85 -11.74 7.08
C ILE A 104 -14.55 -11.43 5.61
N ILE A 105 -13.33 -11.00 5.31
CA ILE A 105 -12.87 -10.61 3.97
C ILE A 105 -11.81 -11.62 3.53
N GLU A 106 -12.11 -12.39 2.49
CA GLU A 106 -11.22 -13.40 1.94
C GLU A 106 -10.89 -13.12 0.47
N HIS A 107 -9.61 -13.13 0.14
CA HIS A 107 -9.14 -13.01 -1.23
C HIS A 107 -8.95 -14.40 -1.85
N THR A 108 -9.54 -14.62 -3.02
CA THR A 108 -9.33 -15.81 -3.85
C THR A 108 -8.70 -15.41 -5.19
N GLU A 109 -8.30 -16.38 -6.01
CA GLU A 109 -7.63 -16.15 -7.28
C GLU A 109 -8.41 -15.24 -8.25
N ALA A 110 -9.75 -15.31 -8.22
CA ALA A 110 -10.59 -14.61 -9.19
C ALA A 110 -11.50 -13.53 -8.57
N LEU A 111 -11.71 -13.56 -7.25
CA LEU A 111 -12.66 -12.68 -6.58
C LEU A 111 -12.32 -12.48 -5.10
N THR A 112 -12.86 -11.41 -4.52
CA THR A 112 -12.87 -11.20 -3.06
C THR A 112 -14.26 -11.54 -2.52
N VAL A 113 -14.30 -12.41 -1.50
CA VAL A 113 -15.49 -12.79 -0.75
C VAL A 113 -15.59 -11.92 0.49
N ILE A 114 -16.77 -11.36 0.74
CA ILE A 114 -17.06 -10.68 2.00
C ILE A 114 -18.30 -11.32 2.63
N ASP A 115 -18.13 -11.84 3.85
CA ASP A 115 -19.17 -12.45 4.67
C ASP A 115 -19.53 -11.54 5.86
N VAL A 116 -20.82 -11.45 6.20
CA VAL A 116 -21.35 -10.56 7.26
C VAL A 116 -21.94 -11.42 8.38
N ASN A 117 -21.27 -11.42 9.53
CA ASN A 117 -21.74 -12.12 10.71
C ASN A 117 -22.43 -11.16 11.68
N THR A 118 -23.70 -11.42 11.99
CA THR A 118 -24.44 -10.65 13.00
C THR A 118 -24.00 -11.05 14.41
N GLY A 119 -23.70 -10.08 15.28
CA GLY A 119 -23.33 -10.32 16.68
C GLY A 119 -24.51 -10.83 17.52
N LYS A 120 -24.23 -11.39 18.70
CA LYS A 120 -25.23 -11.97 19.63
C LYS A 120 -26.21 -10.97 20.27
N ASN A 121 -26.25 -9.71 19.85
CA ASN A 121 -27.11 -8.66 20.42
C ASN A 121 -28.56 -8.79 19.92
N VAL A 122 -29.25 -9.84 20.37
CA VAL A 122 -30.71 -9.93 20.40
C VAL A 122 -31.22 -9.16 21.63
N GLY A 123 -31.09 -7.84 21.58
CA GLY A 123 -31.88 -6.95 22.45
C GLY A 123 -33.36 -7.06 22.09
N THR A 124 -34.24 -6.57 22.97
CA THR A 124 -35.71 -6.67 22.98
C THR A 124 -36.47 -6.19 21.73
N SER A 125 -35.78 -5.79 20.65
CA SER A 125 -36.32 -5.41 19.35
C SER A 125 -36.55 -6.64 18.45
N SER A 126 -37.35 -6.48 17.39
CA SER A 126 -37.59 -7.58 16.45
C SER A 126 -36.29 -8.02 15.78
N LEU A 127 -36.15 -9.32 15.50
CA LEU A 127 -35.01 -9.89 14.78
C LEU A 127 -34.76 -9.18 13.44
N GLU A 128 -35.84 -8.80 12.76
CA GLU A 128 -35.81 -8.10 11.47
C GLU A 128 -35.15 -6.72 11.58
N GLU A 129 -35.45 -5.96 12.63
CA GLU A 129 -34.83 -4.66 12.85
C GLU A 129 -33.33 -4.79 13.17
N THR A 130 -32.95 -5.79 13.97
CA THR A 130 -31.55 -6.08 14.30
C THR A 130 -30.74 -6.46 13.06
N VAL A 131 -31.30 -7.32 12.20
CA VAL A 131 -30.67 -7.71 10.92
C VAL A 131 -30.54 -6.51 9.99
N TYR A 132 -31.58 -5.69 9.86
CA TYR A 132 -31.55 -4.49 9.03
C TYR A 132 -30.46 -3.49 9.48
N ARG A 133 -30.34 -3.25 10.79
CA ARG A 133 -29.33 -2.34 11.35
C ARG A 133 -27.92 -2.88 11.14
N ASN A 134 -27.70 -4.18 11.34
CA ASN A 134 -26.40 -4.80 11.13
C ASN A 134 -25.97 -4.70 9.66
N ASN A 135 -26.86 -4.98 8.72
CA ASN A 135 -26.56 -4.88 7.28
C ASN A 135 -26.19 -3.46 6.84
N LEU A 136 -26.84 -2.43 7.39
CA LEU A 136 -26.53 -1.03 7.07
C LEU A 136 -25.12 -0.63 7.57
N GLU A 137 -24.75 -1.12 8.75
CA GLU A 137 -23.43 -0.91 9.34
C GLU A 137 -22.36 -1.67 8.55
N ALA A 138 -22.60 -2.94 8.27
CA ALA A 138 -21.75 -3.79 7.44
C ALA A 138 -21.47 -3.13 6.08
N ALA A 139 -22.49 -2.62 5.39
CA ALA A 139 -22.33 -1.97 4.09
C ALA A 139 -21.40 -0.75 4.14
N LYS A 140 -21.46 0.05 5.22
CA LYS A 140 -20.57 1.20 5.40
C LYS A 140 -19.12 0.76 5.62
N GLU A 141 -18.93 -0.28 6.42
CA GLU A 141 -17.61 -0.81 6.73
C GLU A 141 -16.99 -1.51 5.52
N VAL A 142 -17.76 -2.27 4.75
CA VAL A 142 -17.33 -2.85 3.46
C VAL A 142 -16.79 -1.75 2.55
N ALA A 143 -17.53 -0.66 2.37
CA ALA A 143 -17.07 0.45 1.55
C ALA A 143 -15.78 1.10 2.08
N HIS A 144 -15.56 1.14 3.40
CA HIS A 144 -14.32 1.63 3.99
C HIS A 144 -13.15 0.67 3.74
N GLN A 145 -13.34 -0.62 3.95
CA GLN A 145 -12.33 -1.66 3.76
C GLN A 145 -11.90 -1.80 2.30
N LEU A 146 -12.83 -1.70 1.34
CA LEU A 146 -12.50 -1.72 -0.09
C LEU A 146 -11.51 -0.60 -0.47
N ARG A 147 -11.67 0.59 0.12
CA ARG A 147 -10.74 1.71 -0.10
C ARG A 147 -9.42 1.51 0.64
N LEU A 148 -9.48 1.05 1.89
CA LEU A 148 -8.30 0.90 2.74
C LEU A 148 -7.36 -0.20 2.25
N ARG A 149 -7.91 -1.27 1.66
CA ARG A 149 -7.17 -2.43 1.14
C ARG A 149 -6.94 -2.38 -0.37
N ASP A 150 -7.30 -1.28 -1.03
CA ASP A 150 -7.22 -1.09 -2.48
C ASP A 150 -7.77 -2.28 -3.29
N ILE A 151 -8.95 -2.78 -2.89
CA ILE A 151 -9.55 -3.98 -3.49
C ILE A 151 -10.26 -3.59 -4.79
N GLY A 152 -9.66 -3.92 -5.93
CA GLY A 152 -10.26 -3.86 -7.27
C GLY A 152 -10.65 -5.24 -7.82
N GLY A 153 -11.63 -5.29 -8.73
CA GLY A 153 -12.07 -6.52 -9.41
C GLY A 153 -13.51 -6.95 -9.09
N LEU A 154 -13.85 -8.22 -9.35
CA LEU A 154 -15.18 -8.79 -9.07
C LEU A 154 -15.34 -9.04 -7.57
N LEU A 155 -16.42 -8.49 -7.00
CA LEU A 155 -16.81 -8.68 -5.60
C LEU A 155 -17.98 -9.67 -5.54
N SER A 156 -17.89 -10.67 -4.66
CA SER A 156 -18.99 -11.61 -4.39
C SER A 156 -19.40 -11.52 -2.92
N SER A 157 -20.66 -11.23 -2.67
CA SER A 157 -21.25 -11.32 -1.33
C SER A 157 -21.88 -12.70 -1.14
N ILE A 158 -21.54 -13.39 -0.05
CA ILE A 158 -22.28 -14.57 0.40
C ILE A 158 -23.12 -14.12 1.59
N SER A 159 -24.44 -14.29 1.49
CA SER A 159 -25.41 -13.97 2.55
C SER A 159 -25.69 -15.18 3.42
#